data_AF-A0A538NJV0-F1
#
_entry.id   AF-A0A538NJV0-F1
#
_cell.length_a   1.000
_cell.length_b   1.000
_cell.length_c   1.000
_cell.angle_alpha   90.00
_cell.angle_beta   90.00
_cell.angle_gamma   90.00
#
_symmetry.space_group_name_H-M   'P 1'
#
loop_
_entity.id
_entity.type
_entity.pdbx_description
1 polymer ?
#
loop_
_entity_poly.entity_id
_entity_poly.type
_entity_poly.pdbx_seq_one_letter_code
_entity_poly.pdbx_strand_id
1 'polypeptide(L)'
;MNRSSDVIPLPSARRDLAQSYAPNDIELSQATARAQENLLRQQKPDGQWCGELIVDSTLCSDYVVFMHWCGEVDTQLQRRCVRHILKRQLPDGGWNNYHDGPSEINASAKAY
;
A
#
# COMPACT_ATOMS: atom_id res chain seq x y z
N MET A 1 -0.56 19.08 31.48
CA MET A 1 0.11 18.87 30.18
C MET A 1 -0.98 18.76 29.11
N ASN A 2 -1.05 19.74 28.20
CA ASN A 2 -2.09 19.87 27.18
C ASN A 2 -2.08 18.69 26.21
N ARG A 3 -3.24 18.07 25.98
CA ARG A 3 -3.46 17.12 24.88
C ARG A 3 -3.35 17.88 23.56
N SER A 4 -2.41 17.48 22.71
CA SER A 4 -2.29 17.98 21.35
C SER A 4 -3.60 17.70 20.58
N SER A 5 -4.21 18.74 20.03
CA SER A 5 -5.50 18.72 19.34
C SER A 5 -5.43 18.24 17.89
N ASP A 6 -4.25 17.88 17.40
CA ASP A 6 -4.00 17.62 15.96
C ASP A 6 -3.96 16.12 15.61
N VAL A 7 -4.72 15.29 16.32
CA VAL A 7 -4.81 13.85 16.01
C VAL A 7 -6.12 13.58 15.28
N ILE A 8 -6.02 13.22 13.99
CA ILE A 8 -7.16 12.72 13.20
C ILE A 8 -7.62 11.40 13.85
N PRO A 9 -8.84 11.31 14.39
CA PRO A 9 -9.29 10.12 15.07
C PRO A 9 -9.59 9.03 14.05
N LEU A 10 -8.87 7.91 14.11
CA LEU A 10 -9.21 6.69 13.38
C LEU A 10 -10.34 5.97 14.14
N PRO A 11 -11.57 5.86 13.61
CA PRO A 11 -12.69 5.24 14.33
C PRO A 11 -12.47 3.76 14.66
N SER A 12 -11.58 3.10 13.91
CA SER A 12 -11.15 1.70 14.10
C SER A 12 -10.07 1.54 15.17
N ALA A 13 -9.44 2.62 15.65
CA ALA A 13 -8.51 2.55 16.76
C ALA A 13 -9.31 2.26 18.03
N ARG A 14 -9.06 1.10 18.66
CA ARG A 14 -9.63 0.78 19.98
C ARG A 14 -9.31 1.93 20.94
N ARG A 15 -10.35 2.53 21.55
CA ARG A 15 -10.21 3.59 22.56
C ARG A 15 -9.51 3.11 23.84
N ASP A 16 -9.38 1.81 24.02
CA ASP A 16 -8.76 1.18 25.19
C ASP A 16 -7.35 0.67 24.92
N LEU A 17 -6.41 1.56 24.63
CA LEU A 17 -4.97 1.26 24.69
C LEU A 17 -4.19 2.42 25.30
N ALA A 18 -4.58 2.82 26.51
CA ALA A 18 -3.66 3.51 27.40
C ALA A 18 -3.18 2.53 28.49
N GLN A 19 -2.77 1.31 28.09
CA GLN A 19 -1.95 0.50 28.96
C GLN A 19 -0.57 1.14 28.94
N SER A 20 -0.25 1.88 30.00
CA SER A 20 1.06 2.49 30.16
C SER A 20 2.09 1.38 30.28
N TYR A 21 2.80 1.08 29.19
CA TYR A 21 3.92 0.15 29.22
C TYR A 21 4.98 0.72 30.17
N ALA A 22 5.35 -0.06 31.18
CA ALA A 22 6.42 0.33 32.08
C ALA A 22 7.73 0.42 31.27
N PRO A 23 8.64 1.37 31.57
CA PRO A 23 9.91 1.53 30.86
C PRO A 23 10.78 0.26 30.79
N ASN A 24 10.53 -0.71 31.69
CA ASN A 24 11.24 -2.01 31.77
C ASN A 24 10.37 -3.19 31.32
N ASP A 25 9.39 -2.96 30.45
CA ASP A 25 8.60 -4.06 29.88
C ASP A 25 9.51 -4.94 29.00
N ILE A 26 9.78 -6.16 29.50
CA ILE A 26 10.66 -7.13 28.86
C ILE A 26 10.05 -7.59 27.53
N GLU A 27 8.74 -7.73 27.45
CA GLU A 27 8.05 -8.18 26.24
C GLU A 27 8.16 -7.12 25.14
N LEU A 28 7.94 -5.84 25.49
CA LEU A 28 8.12 -4.73 24.57
C LEU A 28 9.57 -4.62 24.08
N SER A 29 10.54 -4.78 24.98
CA SER A 29 11.96 -4.74 24.64
C SER A 29 12.34 -5.86 23.66
N GLN A 30 11.85 -7.08 23.91
CA GLN A 30 12.07 -8.22 23.02
C GLN A 30 11.38 -8.05 21.67
N ALA A 31 10.15 -7.53 21.65
CA ALA A 31 9.44 -7.25 20.40
C ALA A 31 10.18 -6.21 19.55
N THR A 32 10.69 -5.16 20.18
CA THR A 32 11.50 -4.12 19.53
C THR A 32 12.79 -4.70 18.95
N ALA A 33 13.52 -5.50 19.73
CA ALA A 33 14.76 -6.15 19.26
C ALA A 33 14.52 -7.05 18.03
N ARG A 34 13.44 -7.87 18.05
CA ARG A 34 13.06 -8.71 16.90
C ARG A 34 12.67 -7.89 15.67
N ALA A 35 11.94 -6.79 15.85
CA ALA A 35 11.56 -5.91 14.75
C ALA A 35 12.78 -5.23 14.12
N GLN A 36 13.71 -4.73 14.95
CA GLN A 36 14.97 -4.14 14.49
C GLN A 36 15.81 -5.16 13.73
N GLU A 37 15.99 -6.36 14.28
CA GLU A 37 16.75 -7.43 13.61
C GLU A 37 16.15 -7.75 12.24
N ASN A 38 14.83 -7.91 12.15
CA ASN A 38 14.15 -8.18 10.89
C ASN A 38 14.28 -7.04 9.87
N LEU A 39 14.21 -5.79 10.32
CA LEU A 39 14.36 -4.63 9.44
C LEU A 39 15.80 -4.51 8.91
N LEU A 40 16.79 -4.64 9.79
CA LEU A 40 18.21 -4.59 9.42
C LEU A 40 18.60 -5.74 8.48
N ARG A 41 18.01 -6.93 8.66
CA ARG A 41 18.23 -8.07 7.76
C ARG A 41 17.74 -7.83 6.32
N GLN A 42 16.78 -6.91 6.14
CA GLN A 42 16.25 -6.54 4.82
C GLN A 42 17.02 -5.37 4.18
N GLN A 43 17.97 -4.75 4.89
CA GLN A 43 18.78 -3.67 4.35
C GLN A 43 19.72 -4.22 3.28
N LYS A 44 19.81 -3.52 2.14
CA LYS A 44 20.75 -3.87 1.07
C LYS A 44 22.19 -3.47 1.44
N PRO A 45 23.21 -4.03 0.78
CA PRO A 45 24.62 -3.73 1.09
C PRO A 45 25.03 -2.25 0.95
N ASP A 46 24.29 -1.49 0.14
CA ASP A 46 24.45 -0.05 -0.08
C ASP A 46 23.67 0.80 0.95
N GLY A 47 23.01 0.18 1.91
CA GLY A 47 22.33 0.84 3.03
C GLY A 47 20.87 1.21 2.79
N GLN A 48 20.32 1.01 1.59
CA GLN A 48 18.90 1.27 1.31
C GLN A 48 17.98 0.11 1.72
N TRP A 49 16.71 0.43 1.94
CA TRP A 49 15.61 -0.53 2.03
C TRP A 49 14.75 -0.44 0.77
N CYS A 50 14.36 -1.59 0.24
CA CYS A 50 13.50 -1.68 -0.94
C CYS A 50 12.34 -2.61 -0.63
N GLY A 51 11.14 -2.04 -0.56
CA GLY A 51 9.89 -2.77 -0.36
C GLY A 51 8.98 -2.63 -1.57
N GLU A 52 7.98 -3.50 -1.65
CA GLU A 52 6.93 -3.39 -2.67
C GLU A 52 6.04 -2.17 -2.37
N LEU A 53 5.90 -1.27 -3.36
CA LEU A 53 4.95 -0.18 -3.30
C LEU A 53 3.65 -0.62 -3.98
N ILE A 54 2.65 -0.97 -3.18
CA ILE A 54 1.34 -1.38 -3.67
C ILE A 54 0.49 -0.14 -3.90
N VAL A 55 0.00 0.02 -5.13
CA VAL A 55 -0.93 1.08 -5.55
C VAL A 55 -2.13 0.47 -6.27
N ASP A 56 -3.06 1.31 -6.69
CA ASP A 56 -4.22 0.93 -7.49
C ASP A 56 -3.85 0.44 -8.91
N SER A 57 -4.84 0.09 -9.71
CA SER A 57 -4.64 -0.39 -11.09
C SER A 57 -4.29 0.70 -12.10
N THR A 58 -4.39 1.99 -11.73
CA THR A 58 -4.31 3.09 -12.69
C THR A 58 -2.96 3.22 -13.35
N LEU A 59 -1.87 2.89 -12.65
CA LEU A 59 -0.53 2.92 -13.23
C LEU A 59 -0.37 1.90 -14.38
N CYS A 60 -0.97 0.71 -14.24
CA CYS A 60 -1.00 -0.28 -15.31
C CYS A 60 -1.85 0.20 -16.49
N SER A 61 -3.00 0.82 -16.22
CA SER A 61 -3.86 1.42 -17.25
C SER A 61 -3.14 2.50 -18.05
N ASP A 62 -2.57 3.47 -17.35
CA ASP A 62 -1.86 4.60 -17.95
C ASP A 62 -0.67 4.11 -18.79
N TYR A 63 0.05 3.09 -18.30
CA TYR A 63 1.20 2.55 -19.02
C TYR A 63 0.81 1.79 -20.30
N VAL A 64 -0.32 1.08 -20.29
CA VAL A 64 -0.85 0.46 -21.52
C VAL A 64 -1.16 1.55 -22.54
N VAL A 65 -1.92 2.58 -22.16
CA VAL A 65 -2.24 3.70 -23.07
C VAL A 65 -0.98 4.39 -23.57
N PHE A 66 0.00 4.61 -22.70
CA PHE A 66 1.28 5.24 -23.04
C PHE A 66 2.06 4.44 -24.09
N MET A 67 2.18 3.11 -23.94
CA MET A 67 2.85 2.27 -24.94
C MET A 67 2.18 2.37 -26.32
N HIS A 68 0.85 2.35 -26.36
CA HIS A 68 0.09 2.52 -27.61
C HIS A 68 0.29 3.91 -28.21
N TRP A 69 0.30 4.95 -27.38
CA TRP A 69 0.57 6.32 -27.81
C TRP A 69 1.96 6.47 -28.44
N CYS A 70 2.98 5.85 -27.85
CA CYS A 70 4.34 5.87 -28.38
C CYS A 70 4.55 4.98 -29.60
N GLY A 71 3.61 4.09 -29.93
CA GLY A 71 3.77 3.09 -30.99
C GLY A 71 4.75 1.96 -30.62
N GLU A 72 5.12 1.84 -29.34
CA GLU A 72 6.12 0.89 -28.83
C GLU A 72 5.46 -0.12 -27.87
N VAL A 73 4.63 -1.01 -28.42
CA VAL A 73 3.85 -1.96 -27.60
C VAL A 73 4.67 -3.19 -27.22
N ASP A 74 5.04 -3.30 -25.95
CA ASP A 74 5.50 -4.56 -25.36
C ASP A 74 4.30 -5.45 -25.01
N THR A 75 4.05 -6.46 -25.86
CA THR A 75 2.94 -7.39 -25.69
C THR A 75 3.01 -8.24 -24.42
N GLN A 76 4.20 -8.57 -23.91
CA GLN A 76 4.34 -9.34 -22.68
C GLN A 76 4.03 -8.47 -21.47
N LEU A 77 4.54 -7.24 -21.45
CA LEU A 77 4.23 -6.26 -20.40
C LEU A 77 2.74 -5.91 -20.40
N GLN A 78 2.15 -5.63 -21.57
CA GLN A 78 0.71 -5.39 -21.69
C GLN A 78 -0.12 -6.55 -21.10
N ARG A 79 0.21 -7.81 -21.41
CA ARG A 79 -0.48 -8.98 -20.82
C ARG A 79 -0.40 -9.01 -19.29
N ARG A 80 0.75 -8.62 -18.71
CA ARG A 80 0.91 -8.52 -17.25
C ARG A 80 0.07 -7.38 -16.67
N CYS A 81 0.07 -6.21 -17.31
CA CYS A 81 -0.77 -5.07 -16.92
C CYS A 81 -2.26 -5.42 -16.97
N VAL A 82 -2.75 -6.00 -18.07
CA VAL A 82 -4.16 -6.41 -18.20
C VAL A 82 -4.55 -7.42 -17.12
N ARG A 83 -3.72 -8.42 -16.85
CA ARG A 83 -3.98 -9.37 -15.75
C ARG A 83 -4.03 -8.68 -14.39
N HIS A 84 -3.16 -7.71 -14.16
CA HIS A 84 -3.11 -6.93 -12.92
C HIS A 84 -4.36 -6.05 -12.72
N ILE A 85 -4.83 -5.40 -13.80
CA ILE A 85 -6.05 -4.60 -13.84
C ILE A 85 -7.26 -5.49 -13.54
N LEU A 86 -7.46 -6.57 -14.31
CA LEU A 86 -8.62 -7.45 -14.16
C LEU A 86 -8.69 -8.14 -12.78
N LYS A 87 -7.53 -8.47 -12.18
CA LYS A 87 -7.48 -9.05 -10.83
C LYS A 87 -8.04 -8.10 -9.74
N ARG A 88 -8.07 -6.80 -10.00
CA ARG A 88 -8.51 -5.76 -9.05
C ARG A 88 -9.93 -5.25 -9.30
N GLN A 89 -10.62 -5.80 -10.30
CA GLN A 89 -12.01 -5.44 -10.54
C GLN A 89 -12.88 -5.87 -9.35
N LEU A 90 -13.71 -4.96 -8.87
CA LEU A 90 -14.65 -5.18 -7.78
C LEU A 90 -15.90 -5.94 -8.28
N PRO A 91 -16.70 -6.54 -7.37
CA PRO A 91 -17.90 -7.30 -7.75
C PRO A 91 -18.97 -6.50 -8.51
N ASP A 92 -18.99 -5.18 -8.35
CA ASP A 92 -19.89 -4.26 -9.07
C ASP A 92 -19.36 -3.88 -10.47
N GLY A 93 -18.17 -4.37 -10.83
CA GLY A 93 -17.51 -4.14 -12.11
C GLY A 93 -16.58 -2.92 -12.14
N GLY A 94 -16.47 -2.14 -11.07
CA GLY A 94 -15.57 -0.98 -11.00
C GLY A 94 -14.20 -1.30 -10.39
N TRP A 95 -13.40 -0.25 -10.16
CA TRP A 95 -12.07 -0.31 -9.52
C TRP A 95 -11.94 0.77 -8.45
N ASN A 96 -11.17 0.50 -7.41
CA ASN A 96 -10.88 1.42 -6.31
C ASN A 96 -9.45 1.99 -6.40
N ASN A 97 -9.21 3.08 -5.65
CA ASN A 97 -7.90 3.74 -5.54
C ASN A 97 -7.18 3.44 -4.20
N TYR A 98 -7.79 2.68 -3.31
CA TYR A 98 -7.19 2.17 -2.08
C TYR A 98 -7.79 0.81 -1.69
N HIS A 99 -7.06 0.06 -0.86
CA HIS A 99 -7.45 -1.29 -0.43
C HIS A 99 -8.81 -1.28 0.29
N ASP A 100 -9.70 -2.20 -0.07
CA ASP A 100 -11.08 -2.33 0.43
C ASP A 100 -11.97 -1.08 0.24
N GLY A 101 -11.55 -0.14 -0.62
CA GLY A 101 -12.38 1.00 -1.01
C GLY A 101 -13.51 0.62 -1.98
N PRO A 102 -14.55 1.47 -2.11
CA PRO A 102 -15.58 1.31 -3.12
C PRO A 102 -15.05 1.64 -4.52
N SER A 103 -15.80 1.30 -5.55
CA SER A 103 -15.53 1.75 -6.92
C SER A 103 -15.44 3.28 -7.00
N GLU A 104 -14.40 3.74 -7.68
CA GLU A 104 -14.07 5.15 -7.88
C GLU A 104 -14.06 5.43 -9.38
N ILE A 105 -14.59 6.58 -9.79
CA ILE A 105 -14.87 6.88 -11.20
C ILE A 105 -13.59 7.02 -12.04
N ASN A 106 -12.55 7.68 -11.52
CA ASN A 106 -11.29 7.84 -12.24
C ASN A 106 -10.58 6.50 -12.42
N ALA A 107 -10.46 5.72 -11.34
CA ALA A 107 -9.86 4.40 -11.37
C ALA A 107 -10.61 3.47 -12.35
N SER A 108 -11.94 3.48 -12.30
CA SER A 108 -12.77 2.65 -13.17
C SER A 108 -12.67 3.06 -14.64
N ALA A 109 -12.72 4.36 -14.94
CA ALA A 109 -12.62 4.87 -16.31
C ALA A 109 -11.27 4.58 -16.95
N LYS A 110 -10.18 4.55 -16.17
CA LYS A 110 -8.85 4.17 -16.65
C LYS A 110 -8.70 2.66 -16.83
N ALA A 111 -9.33 1.87 -15.97
CA ALA A 111 -9.19 0.41 -15.97
C ALA A 111 -10.01 -0.30 -17.05
N TYR A 112 -11.15 0.29 -17.44
CA TYR A 112 -12.04 -0.20 -18.50
C TYR A 112 -11.40 -0.10 -19.89
#